data_AF-A0AAX7VLD3-F1
#
_entry.id   AF-A0AAX7VLD3-F1
#
_cell.length_a   1.000
_cell.length_b   1.000
_cell.length_c   1.000
_cell.angle_alpha   90.00
_cell.angle_beta   90.00
_cell.angle_gamma   90.00
#
_symmetry.space_group_name_H-M   'P 1'
#
loop_
_entity.id
_entity.type
_entity.pdbx_description
1 polymer ?
#
loop_
_entity_poly.entity_id
_entity_poly.type
_entity_poly.pdbx_seq_one_letter_code
_entity_poly.pdbx_strand_id
1 'polypeptide(L)'
;MYRGGDRGGEQTEARLKCRADYLNVGNLQRSQLEEHISRNPGKRLDFFFPTVNAKNIQRKTLLRMRNILALLCVFLMAAHQSTSLLTKGESIRNTIHNIVNIAQITLVHIKKLKLLASPIGVPPPSIVGLSNISHELGVLDIELQQHPFLIQIQADVSSLEGRVRSLAFSMECPLKPKPAVQMNESVFPESHLYMTVTKVQHYLEELLLNKGKLKLC
;
A
#
# COMPACT_ATOMS: atom_id res chain seq x y z
N MET A 1 23.09 -22.24 -21.75
CA MET A 1 22.32 -21.36 -22.66
C MET A 1 20.86 -21.80 -22.61
N TYR A 2 20.00 -21.07 -21.89
CA TYR A 2 18.55 -21.32 -21.86
C TYR A 2 17.81 -20.04 -22.24
N ARG A 3 16.84 -20.21 -23.15
CA ARG A 3 15.98 -19.20 -23.79
C ARG A 3 15.20 -18.38 -22.77
N GLY A 4 15.26 -17.05 -22.91
CA GLY A 4 14.29 -16.13 -22.33
C GLY A 4 12.98 -16.19 -23.12
N GLY A 5 11.90 -16.58 -22.45
CA GLY A 5 10.54 -16.57 -22.96
C GLY A 5 9.80 -15.32 -22.49
N ASP A 6 9.33 -14.58 -23.48
CA ASP A 6 8.53 -13.36 -23.43
C ASP A 6 7.17 -13.60 -22.75
N ARG A 7 6.78 -12.77 -21.78
CA ARG A 7 5.47 -12.79 -21.10
C ARG A 7 4.86 -11.39 -20.98
N GLY A 8 4.80 -10.69 -22.12
CA GLY A 8 4.08 -9.42 -22.28
C GLY A 8 2.67 -9.52 -22.88
N GLY A 9 2.07 -10.72 -22.97
CA GLY A 9 0.87 -10.96 -23.80
C GLY A 9 -0.52 -10.90 -23.13
N GLU A 10 -0.64 -11.14 -21.82
CA GLU A 10 -1.97 -11.40 -21.23
C GLU A 10 -2.75 -10.14 -20.79
N GLN A 11 -2.10 -8.97 -20.69
CA GLN A 11 -2.77 -7.75 -20.20
C GLN A 11 -3.45 -6.93 -21.31
N THR A 12 -3.07 -7.14 -22.57
CA THR A 12 -3.66 -6.47 -23.75
C THR A 12 -4.92 -7.17 -24.24
N GLU A 13 -5.05 -8.49 -24.01
CA GLU A 13 -6.19 -9.28 -24.48
C GLU A 13 -7.48 -8.98 -23.71
N ALA A 14 -7.39 -8.75 -22.39
CA ALA A 14 -8.53 -8.36 -21.56
C ALA A 14 -9.08 -6.96 -21.91
N ARG A 15 -8.22 -6.03 -22.36
CA ARG A 15 -8.62 -4.70 -22.84
C ARG A 15 -9.27 -4.72 -24.22
N LEU A 16 -8.84 -5.63 -25.11
CA LEU A 16 -9.45 -5.80 -26.42
C LEU A 16 -10.82 -6.48 -26.34
N LYS A 17 -10.99 -7.44 -25.43
CA LYS A 17 -12.27 -8.13 -25.23
C LYS A 17 -13.39 -7.21 -24.73
N CYS A 18 -13.08 -6.30 -23.79
CA CYS A 18 -14.05 -5.29 -23.35
C CYS A 18 -14.42 -4.26 -24.44
N ARG A 19 -13.55 -4.04 -25.45
CA ARG A 19 -13.82 -3.07 -26.52
C ARG A 19 -14.69 -3.65 -27.64
N ALA A 20 -14.61 -4.97 -27.87
CA ALA A 20 -15.40 -5.66 -28.90
C ALA A 20 -16.90 -5.75 -28.54
N ASP A 21 -17.22 -5.96 -27.26
CA ASP A 21 -18.60 -6.10 -26.80
C ASP A 21 -19.39 -4.77 -26.88
N TYR A 22 -18.71 -3.63 -26.74
CA TYR A 22 -19.35 -2.30 -26.86
C TYR A 22 -19.68 -1.91 -28.31
N LEU A 23 -18.91 -2.37 -29.30
CA LEU A 23 -19.16 -2.06 -30.71
C LEU A 23 -20.26 -2.95 -31.32
N ASN A 24 -20.45 -4.17 -30.79
CA ASN A 24 -21.44 -5.11 -31.33
C ASN A 24 -22.89 -4.72 -30.94
N VAL A 25 -23.09 -4.14 -29.75
CA VAL A 25 -24.41 -3.66 -29.31
C VAL A 25 -24.86 -2.41 -30.09
N GLY A 26 -23.91 -1.54 -30.49
CA GLY A 26 -24.21 -0.34 -31.28
C GLY A 26 -24.63 -0.61 -32.73
N ASN A 27 -24.10 -1.67 -33.35
CA ASN A 27 -24.38 -1.99 -34.75
C ASN A 27 -25.69 -2.79 -34.94
N LEU A 28 -26.13 -3.56 -33.95
CA LEU A 28 -27.41 -4.28 -34.02
C LEU A 28 -28.62 -3.33 -33.94
N GLN A 29 -28.49 -2.19 -33.25
CA GLN A 29 -29.54 -1.16 -33.20
C GLN A 29 -29.63 -0.29 -34.46
N ARG A 30 -28.57 -0.24 -35.29
CA ARG A 30 -28.55 0.57 -36.51
C ARG A 30 -29.15 -0.17 -37.72
N SER A 31 -29.00 -1.50 -37.77
CA SER A 31 -29.52 -2.33 -38.87
C SER A 31 -31.05 -2.51 -38.85
N GLN A 32 -31.73 -2.28 -37.73
CA GLN A 32 -33.20 -2.40 -37.64
C GLN A 32 -33.95 -1.09 -37.96
N LEU A 33 -33.23 0.03 -38.15
CA LEU A 33 -33.85 1.32 -38.45
C LEU A 33 -33.87 1.66 -39.95
N GLU A 34 -33.01 1.03 -40.76
CA GLU A 34 -32.93 1.33 -42.20
C GLU A 34 -33.79 0.42 -43.10
N GLU A 35 -34.30 -0.72 -42.60
CA GLU A 35 -35.10 -1.64 -43.43
C GLU A 35 -36.59 -1.25 -43.56
N HIS A 36 -37.08 -0.28 -42.77
CA HIS A 36 -38.49 0.12 -42.78
C HIS A 36 -38.82 1.30 -43.72
N ILE A 37 -37.82 1.92 -44.36
CA ILE A 37 -37.99 3.16 -45.16
C ILE A 37 -38.07 2.89 -46.69
N SER A 38 -37.97 1.63 -47.15
CA SER A 38 -37.97 1.30 -48.60
C SER A 38 -39.19 0.50 -49.09
N ARG A 39 -40.35 0.59 -48.43
CA ARG A 39 -41.61 -0.04 -48.91
C ARG A 39 -42.83 0.85 -48.67
N ASN A 40 -42.98 1.90 -49.48
CA ASN A 40 -44.24 2.47 -50.00
C ASN A 40 -44.10 3.98 -50.24
N PRO A 41 -43.96 4.44 -51.50
CA PRO A 41 -44.15 5.83 -51.81
C PRO A 41 -45.65 6.10 -51.95
N GLY A 42 -46.18 6.95 -51.06
CA GLY A 42 -47.47 7.60 -51.28
C GLY A 42 -48.65 6.92 -50.61
N LYS A 43 -48.86 7.20 -49.33
CA LYS A 43 -50.20 7.41 -48.78
C LYS A 43 -50.17 8.57 -47.80
N ARG A 44 -50.76 9.67 -48.24
CA ARG A 44 -51.15 10.81 -47.41
C ARG A 44 -52.22 10.27 -46.45
N LEU A 45 -51.93 10.24 -45.17
CA LEU A 45 -52.89 9.95 -44.12
C LEU A 45 -52.75 11.05 -43.07
N ASP A 46 -53.70 11.97 -43.11
CA ASP A 46 -53.96 12.93 -42.06
C ASP A 46 -54.30 12.16 -40.78
N PHE A 47 -53.35 12.07 -39.85
CA PHE A 47 -53.62 11.60 -38.48
C PHE A 47 -53.31 12.72 -37.50
N PHE A 48 -54.42 13.32 -37.07
CA PHE A 48 -54.65 14.00 -35.81
C PHE A 48 -53.55 13.76 -34.77
N PHE A 49 -52.79 14.81 -34.44
CA PHE A 49 -51.85 14.80 -33.32
C PHE A 49 -52.62 14.61 -32.00
N PRO A 50 -52.43 13.52 -31.24
CA PRO A 50 -52.65 13.63 -29.82
C PRO A 50 -51.46 14.44 -29.28
N THR A 51 -51.74 15.61 -28.74
CA THR A 51 -50.81 16.37 -27.91
C THR A 51 -50.51 15.56 -26.64
N VAL A 52 -49.70 14.51 -26.78
CA VAL A 52 -49.12 13.78 -25.66
C VAL A 52 -48.23 14.79 -24.94
N ASN A 53 -48.66 15.13 -23.73
CA ASN A 53 -48.08 16.11 -22.84
C ASN A 53 -46.55 15.94 -22.72
N ALA A 54 -45.79 16.65 -23.56
CA ALA A 54 -44.34 16.55 -23.69
C ALA A 54 -43.60 16.76 -22.37
N LYS A 55 -44.22 17.45 -21.40
CA LYS A 55 -43.69 17.65 -20.05
C LYS A 55 -43.54 16.35 -19.26
N ASN A 56 -44.39 15.35 -19.51
CA ASN A 56 -44.39 14.09 -18.75
C ASN A 56 -43.32 13.12 -19.27
N ILE A 57 -43.07 13.10 -20.58
CA ILE A 57 -41.99 12.31 -21.22
C ILE A 57 -40.62 12.88 -20.85
N GLN A 58 -40.46 14.20 -20.90
CA GLN A 58 -39.24 14.91 -20.48
C GLN A 58 -38.91 14.67 -19.00
N ARG A 59 -39.91 14.67 -18.10
CA ARG A 59 -39.69 14.34 -16.68
C ARG A 59 -39.25 12.89 -16.49
N LYS A 60 -39.84 11.95 -17.23
CA LYS A 60 -39.54 10.51 -17.11
C LYS A 60 -38.12 10.20 -17.59
N THR A 61 -37.68 10.79 -18.70
CA THR A 61 -36.30 10.63 -19.21
C THR A 61 -35.27 11.29 -18.31
N LEU A 62 -35.58 12.48 -17.76
CA LEU A 62 -34.70 13.20 -16.83
C LEU A 62 -34.55 12.46 -15.50
N LEU A 63 -35.62 11.88 -14.95
CA LEU A 63 -35.55 11.02 -13.76
C LEU A 63 -34.71 9.75 -14.02
N ARG A 64 -34.85 9.16 -15.20
CA ARG A 64 -34.13 7.94 -15.61
C ARG A 64 -32.64 8.22 -15.81
N MET A 65 -32.29 9.35 -16.44
CA MET A 65 -30.89 9.81 -16.57
C MET A 65 -30.28 10.13 -15.21
N ARG A 66 -31.04 10.73 -14.28
CA ARG A 66 -30.58 10.99 -12.90
C ARG A 66 -30.27 9.70 -12.14
N ASN A 67 -31.10 8.67 -12.29
CA ASN A 67 -30.87 7.38 -11.65
C ASN A 67 -29.64 6.65 -12.23
N ILE A 68 -29.44 6.71 -13.55
CA ILE A 68 -28.25 6.13 -14.20
C ILE A 68 -26.97 6.85 -13.74
N LEU A 69 -27.02 8.19 -13.65
CA LEU A 69 -25.89 8.98 -13.15
C LEU A 69 -25.57 8.66 -11.68
N ALA A 70 -26.61 8.54 -10.83
CA ALA A 70 -26.43 8.15 -9.44
C ALA A 70 -25.82 6.75 -9.29
N LEU A 71 -26.29 5.78 -10.08
CA LEU A 71 -25.70 4.43 -10.13
C LEU A 71 -24.23 4.47 -10.57
N LEU A 72 -23.90 5.22 -11.63
CA LEU A 72 -22.53 5.42 -12.09
C LEU A 72 -21.63 6.04 -11.01
N CYS A 73 -22.11 7.04 -10.28
CA CYS A 73 -21.38 7.63 -9.16
C CYS A 73 -21.12 6.59 -8.07
N VAL A 74 -22.10 5.77 -7.69
CA VAL A 74 -21.92 4.71 -6.70
C VAL A 74 -20.89 3.68 -7.18
N PHE A 75 -20.95 3.25 -8.44
CA PHE A 75 -19.97 2.32 -9.01
C PHE A 75 -18.55 2.91 -9.06
N LEU A 76 -18.40 4.19 -9.43
CA LEU A 76 -17.11 4.86 -9.44
C LEU A 76 -16.50 4.98 -8.03
N MET A 77 -17.32 5.34 -7.03
CA MET A 77 -16.87 5.42 -5.64
C MET A 77 -16.49 4.05 -5.08
N ALA A 78 -17.29 3.01 -5.38
CA ALA A 78 -16.99 1.64 -4.98
C ALA A 78 -15.72 1.08 -5.65
N ALA A 79 -15.52 1.34 -6.94
CA ALA A 79 -14.32 0.94 -7.67
C ALA A 79 -13.07 1.67 -7.15
N HIS A 80 -13.19 2.97 -6.84
CA HIS A 80 -12.09 3.75 -6.30
C HIS A 80 -11.66 3.26 -4.91
N GLN A 81 -12.62 3.00 -4.01
CA GLN A 81 -12.34 2.46 -2.67
C GLN A 81 -11.70 1.06 -2.73
N SER A 82 -12.16 0.20 -3.63
CA SER A 82 -11.61 -1.14 -3.78
C SER A 82 -10.17 -1.12 -4.29
N THR A 83 -9.89 -0.24 -5.27
CA THR A 83 -8.55 -0.10 -5.84
C THR A 83 -7.59 0.55 -4.83
N SER A 84 -8.03 1.57 -4.09
CA SER A 84 -7.19 2.24 -3.08
C SER A 84 -6.88 1.35 -1.88
N LEU A 85 -7.81 0.48 -1.47
CA LEU A 85 -7.57 -0.49 -0.40
C LEU A 85 -6.58 -1.56 -0.84
N LEU A 86 -6.69 -2.07 -2.08
CA LEU A 86 -5.74 -3.03 -2.64
C LEU A 86 -4.33 -2.45 -2.73
N THR A 87 -4.19 -1.21 -3.22
CA THR A 87 -2.89 -0.55 -3.31
C THR A 87 -2.30 -0.20 -1.93
N LYS A 88 -3.14 0.19 -0.96
CA LYS A 88 -2.71 0.40 0.44
C LYS A 88 -2.20 -0.91 1.06
N GLY A 89 -2.90 -2.02 0.83
CA GLY A 89 -2.51 -3.35 1.33
C GLY A 89 -1.17 -3.84 0.74
N GLU A 90 -0.96 -3.64 -0.56
CA GLU A 90 0.31 -3.97 -1.22
C GLU A 90 1.47 -3.14 -0.67
N SER A 91 1.24 -1.83 -0.51
CA SER A 91 2.22 -0.89 0.03
C SER A 91 2.66 -1.29 1.44
N ILE A 92 1.70 -1.63 2.32
CA ILE A 92 1.98 -2.11 3.68
C ILE A 92 2.84 -3.38 3.65
N ARG A 93 2.48 -4.36 2.81
CA ARG A 93 3.23 -5.62 2.70
C ARG A 93 4.66 -5.39 2.21
N ASN A 94 4.84 -4.52 1.21
CA ASN A 94 6.15 -4.15 0.71
C ASN A 94 6.99 -3.43 1.78
N THR A 95 6.39 -2.50 2.54
CA THR A 95 7.09 -1.82 3.64
C THR A 95 7.53 -2.81 4.73
N ILE A 96 6.68 -3.77 5.12
CA ILE A 96 7.06 -4.83 6.07
C ILE A 96 8.23 -5.66 5.54
N HIS A 97 8.20 -6.05 4.27
CA HIS A 97 9.30 -6.79 3.66
C HIS A 97 10.62 -5.99 3.69
N ASN A 98 10.56 -4.70 3.37
CA ASN A 98 11.71 -3.81 3.45
C ASN A 98 12.26 -3.67 4.88
N ILE A 99 11.39 -3.55 5.89
CA ILE A 99 11.80 -3.53 7.31
C ILE A 99 12.53 -4.82 7.69
N VAL A 100 11.97 -5.98 7.33
CA VAL A 100 12.59 -7.29 7.59
C VAL A 100 13.95 -7.40 6.90
N ASN A 101 14.05 -6.97 5.64
CA ASN A 101 15.28 -7.02 4.87
C ASN A 101 16.39 -6.15 5.50
N ILE A 102 16.06 -4.92 5.91
CA ILE A 102 17.03 -4.05 6.57
C ILE A 102 17.49 -4.68 7.88
N ALA A 103 16.57 -5.17 8.72
CA ALA A 103 16.94 -5.83 9.98
C ALA A 103 17.89 -7.02 9.78
N GLN A 104 17.66 -7.85 8.76
CA GLN A 104 18.57 -8.95 8.40
C GLN A 104 19.95 -8.44 7.96
N ILE A 105 19.99 -7.41 7.12
CA ILE A 105 21.23 -6.77 6.66
C ILE A 105 22.01 -6.19 7.85
N THR A 106 21.34 -5.51 8.78
CA THR A 106 21.96 -4.94 9.98
C THR A 106 22.57 -6.03 10.86
N LEU A 107 21.90 -7.18 11.04
CA LEU A 107 22.48 -8.31 11.76
C LEU A 107 23.75 -8.85 11.08
N VAL A 108 23.82 -8.82 9.74
CA VAL A 108 25.05 -9.16 9.01
C VAL A 108 26.14 -8.12 9.26
N HIS A 109 25.81 -6.83 9.30
CA HIS A 109 26.77 -5.77 9.63
C HIS A 109 27.31 -5.92 11.06
N ILE A 110 26.46 -6.23 12.03
CA ILE A 110 26.86 -6.50 13.43
C ILE A 110 27.82 -7.70 13.50
N LYS A 111 27.48 -8.81 12.83
CA LYS A 111 28.33 -10.01 12.82
C LYS A 111 29.72 -9.75 12.22
N LYS A 112 29.84 -8.81 11.27
CA LYS A 112 31.13 -8.42 10.68
C LYS A 112 32.05 -7.68 11.65
N LEU A 113 31.52 -7.07 12.71
CA LEU A 113 32.32 -6.34 13.68
C LEU A 113 33.20 -7.25 14.56
N LYS A 114 33.05 -8.58 14.49
CA LYS A 114 33.85 -9.58 15.24
C LYS A 114 34.00 -9.24 16.73
N LEU A 115 32.97 -8.63 17.34
CA LEU A 115 32.98 -8.31 18.76
C LEU A 115 32.90 -9.62 19.56
N LEU A 116 33.79 -9.79 20.54
CA LEU A 116 33.79 -10.94 21.45
C LEU A 116 32.43 -11.02 22.15
N ALA A 117 31.69 -12.11 21.96
CA ALA A 117 30.40 -12.31 22.59
C ALA A 117 30.52 -12.15 24.13
N SER A 118 30.00 -11.06 24.68
CA SER A 118 29.79 -10.91 26.12
C SER A 118 28.61 -11.76 26.54
N PRO A 119 28.75 -12.50 27.66
CA PRO A 119 27.72 -13.37 28.18
C PRO A 119 26.58 -12.61 28.88
N ILE A 120 26.60 -11.27 28.94
CA ILE A 120 25.58 -10.49 29.66
C ILE A 120 24.36 -10.31 28.77
N GLY A 121 23.44 -11.26 28.88
CA GLY A 121 22.12 -11.20 28.26
C GLY A 121 21.23 -10.17 28.94
N VAL A 122 21.27 -8.92 28.48
CA VAL A 122 20.15 -8.02 28.72
C VAL A 122 18.97 -8.56 27.90
N PRO A 123 17.84 -8.93 28.53
CA PRO A 123 16.69 -9.40 27.79
C PRO A 123 16.21 -8.29 26.85
N PRO A 124 15.97 -8.57 25.56
CA PRO A 124 15.46 -7.57 24.65
C PRO A 124 14.07 -7.09 25.13
N PRO A 125 13.75 -5.80 24.94
CA PRO A 125 12.41 -5.31 25.23
C PRO A 125 11.38 -6.05 24.35
N SER A 126 10.19 -6.28 24.91
CA SER A 126 9.16 -7.08 24.24
C SER A 126 8.67 -6.46 22.93
N ILE A 127 8.50 -7.28 21.90
CA ILE A 127 7.92 -6.86 20.61
C ILE A 127 6.39 -6.95 20.69
N VAL A 128 5.73 -5.81 20.90
CA VAL A 128 4.27 -5.74 21.06
C VAL A 128 3.57 -5.33 19.76
N GLY A 129 3.96 -4.17 19.20
CA GLY A 129 3.35 -3.57 18.02
C GLY A 129 4.13 -2.35 17.54
N LEU A 130 3.72 -1.75 16.42
CA LEU A 130 4.44 -0.69 15.71
C LEU A 130 4.79 0.51 16.59
N SER A 131 3.91 0.87 17.52
CA SER A 131 4.12 1.97 18.47
C SER A 131 5.25 1.69 19.45
N ASN A 132 5.36 0.45 19.94
CA ASN A 132 6.47 0.05 20.78
C ASN A 132 7.75 -0.07 19.95
N ILE A 133 7.65 -0.69 18.77
CA ILE A 133 8.80 -0.96 17.93
C ILE A 133 9.50 0.32 17.50
N SER A 134 8.73 1.33 17.07
CA SER A 134 9.27 2.64 16.69
C SER A 134 9.92 3.38 17.86
N HIS A 135 9.42 3.21 19.08
CA HIS A 135 9.99 3.83 20.26
C HIS A 135 11.34 3.19 20.64
N GLU A 136 11.38 1.86 20.75
CA GLU A 136 12.60 1.12 21.11
C GLU A 136 13.71 1.32 20.06
N LEU A 137 13.38 1.31 18.76
CA LEU A 137 14.35 1.64 17.71
C LEU A 137 14.87 3.08 17.83
N GLY A 138 14.03 4.01 18.28
CA GLY A 138 14.44 5.39 18.55
C GLY A 138 15.41 5.50 19.72
N VAL A 139 15.21 4.70 20.77
CA VAL A 139 16.15 4.62 21.91
C VAL A 139 17.48 4.05 21.45
N LEU A 140 17.46 2.97 20.68
CA LEU A 140 18.67 2.35 20.14
C LEU A 140 19.44 3.27 19.18
N ASP A 141 18.76 4.05 18.32
CA ASP A 141 19.40 5.06 17.45
C ASP A 141 20.18 6.10 18.28
N ILE A 142 19.63 6.55 19.41
CA ILE A 142 20.29 7.52 20.30
C ILE A 142 21.49 6.89 21.00
N GLU A 143 21.39 5.66 21.50
CA GLU A 143 22.54 4.96 22.09
C GLU A 143 23.66 4.75 21.05
N LEU A 144 23.30 4.46 19.80
CA LEU A 144 24.25 4.29 18.70
C LEU A 144 24.93 5.59 18.27
N GLN A 145 24.24 6.73 18.34
CA GLN A 145 24.81 8.04 18.01
C GLN A 145 26.03 8.41 18.88
N GLN A 146 26.13 7.83 20.07
CA GLN A 146 27.28 8.05 20.97
C GLN A 146 28.56 7.35 20.46
N HIS A 147 28.47 6.49 19.44
CA HIS A 147 29.58 5.66 18.98
C HIS A 147 29.91 5.94 17.49
N PRO A 148 30.92 6.79 17.21
CA PRO A 148 31.26 7.19 15.84
C PRO A 148 31.73 6.04 14.93
N PHE A 149 32.09 4.89 15.49
CA PHE A 149 32.53 3.71 14.73
C PHE A 149 31.35 2.83 14.25
N LEU A 150 30.12 3.10 14.71
CA LEU A 150 28.92 2.31 14.39
C LEU A 150 28.01 2.97 13.34
N ILE A 151 28.53 3.91 12.54
CA ILE A 151 27.76 4.72 11.57
C ILE A 151 26.84 3.87 10.69
N GLN A 152 27.32 2.72 10.20
CA GLN A 152 26.52 1.85 9.34
C GLN A 152 25.33 1.23 10.06
N ILE A 153 25.54 0.74 11.30
CA ILE A 153 24.46 0.16 12.11
C ILE A 153 23.49 1.26 12.55
N GLN A 154 24.01 2.44 12.90
CA GLN A 154 23.21 3.60 13.27
C GLN A 154 22.32 4.06 12.11
N ALA A 155 22.84 4.16 10.89
CA ALA A 155 22.07 4.47 9.70
C ALA A 155 20.99 3.42 9.41
N ASP A 156 21.30 2.14 9.57
CA ASP A 156 20.33 1.07 9.38
C ASP A 156 19.20 1.14 10.42
N VAL A 157 19.53 1.32 11.71
CA VAL A 157 18.55 1.43 12.80
C VAL A 157 17.68 2.69 12.65
N SER A 158 18.27 3.82 12.26
CA SER A 158 17.53 5.05 11.95
C SER A 158 16.58 4.86 10.77
N SER A 159 17.02 4.16 9.71
CA SER A 159 16.18 3.79 8.56
C SER A 159 15.03 2.85 8.97
N LEU A 160 15.29 1.86 9.82
CA LEU A 160 14.27 0.98 10.38
C LEU A 160 13.22 1.78 11.16
N GLU A 161 13.68 2.65 12.05
CA GLU A 161 12.81 3.49 12.89
C GLU A 161 11.88 4.37 12.05
N GLY A 162 12.42 5.06 11.04
CA GLY A 162 11.64 5.90 10.15
C GLY A 162 10.60 5.11 9.35
N ARG A 163 10.95 3.91 8.90
CA ARG A 163 10.03 3.03 8.16
C ARG A 163 8.94 2.46 9.04
N VAL A 164 9.26 2.02 10.26
CA VAL A 164 8.28 1.54 11.23
C VAL A 164 7.34 2.68 11.61
N ARG A 165 7.83 3.90 11.84
CA ARG A 165 6.99 5.06 12.13
C ARG A 165 6.07 5.43 10.96
N SER A 166 6.59 5.43 9.73
CA SER A 166 5.80 5.67 8.53
C SER A 166 4.71 4.61 8.32
N LEU A 167 5.04 3.34 8.61
CA LEU A 167 4.08 2.24 8.59
C LEU A 167 2.99 2.43 9.65
N ALA A 168 3.38 2.75 10.90
CA ALA A 168 2.47 3.05 11.99
C ALA A 168 1.51 4.19 11.63
N PHE A 169 2.02 5.26 11.01
CA PHE A 169 1.21 6.38 10.53
C PHE A 169 0.22 5.94 9.45
N SER A 170 0.68 5.14 8.49
CA SER A 170 -0.17 4.60 7.40
C SER A 170 -1.27 3.66 7.91
N MET A 171 -1.04 3.03 9.06
CA MET A 171 -1.96 2.13 9.76
C MET A 171 -2.74 2.83 10.89
N GLU A 172 -2.59 4.15 11.04
CA GLU A 172 -3.29 4.95 12.04
C GLU A 172 -3.03 4.50 13.50
N CYS A 173 -1.84 3.96 13.76
CA CYS A 173 -1.41 3.55 15.11
C CYS A 173 -1.04 4.76 15.99
N PRO A 174 -1.34 4.72 17.30
CA PRO A 174 -0.94 5.77 18.24
C PRO A 174 0.57 5.75 18.45
N LEU A 175 1.29 6.78 18.01
CA LEU A 175 2.75 6.86 18.13
C LEU A 175 3.18 7.50 19.44
N LYS A 176 4.18 6.90 20.10
CA LYS A 176 4.92 7.58 21.17
C LYS A 176 5.81 8.67 20.58
N PRO A 177 6.04 9.80 21.29
CA PRO A 177 7.02 10.79 20.88
C PRO A 177 8.40 10.16 20.66
N LYS A 178 9.17 10.71 19.72
CA LYS A 178 10.56 10.30 19.53
C LYS A 178 11.32 10.58 20.84
N PRO A 179 12.13 9.64 21.35
CA PRO A 179 12.89 9.89 22.57
C PRO A 179 13.84 11.07 22.35
N ALA A 180 14.05 11.88 23.39
CA ALA A 180 14.98 13.00 23.34
C ALA A 180 16.42 12.48 23.40
N VAL A 181 17.31 13.10 22.63
CA VAL A 181 18.75 12.82 22.70
C VAL A 181 19.25 13.24 24.07
N GLN A 182 19.70 12.28 24.88
CA GLN A 182 20.41 12.54 26.13
C GLN A 182 21.86 12.10 25.94
N MET A 183 22.79 13.05 26.06
CA MET A 183 24.22 12.76 26.07
C MET A 183 24.60 12.36 27.49
N ASN A 184 24.67 11.06 27.74
CA ASN A 184 25.20 10.54 28.99
C ASN A 184 26.67 10.18 28.72
N GLU A 185 27.60 10.91 29.33
CA GLU A 185 29.02 10.58 29.25
C GLU A 185 29.28 9.27 30.00
N SER A 186 29.60 8.21 29.26
CA SER A 186 29.94 6.91 29.83
C SER A 186 31.40 6.92 30.30
N VAL A 187 31.62 6.55 31.56
CA VAL A 187 32.96 6.40 32.17
C VAL A 187 33.75 5.23 31.56
N PHE A 188 33.09 4.30 30.85
CA PHE A 188 33.71 3.10 30.27
C PHE A 188 33.25 2.84 28.82
N PRO A 189 33.84 3.55 27.83
CA PRO A 189 33.34 3.61 26.45
C PRO A 189 33.34 2.25 25.73
N GLU A 190 34.32 1.38 25.98
CA GLU A 190 34.40 0.07 25.32
C GLU A 190 33.33 -0.92 25.81
N SER A 191 33.04 -0.91 27.12
CA SER A 191 31.97 -1.73 27.70
C SER A 191 30.58 -1.28 27.21
N HIS A 192 30.41 0.02 27.05
CA HIS A 192 29.17 0.63 26.56
C HIS A 192 28.94 0.36 25.07
N LEU A 193 30.01 0.38 24.26
CA LEU A 193 29.99 0.00 22.85
C LEU A 193 29.48 -1.44 22.70
N TYR A 194 30.10 -2.38 23.42
CA TYR A 194 29.74 -3.79 23.34
C TYR A 194 28.27 -4.02 23.76
N MET A 195 27.85 -3.39 24.86
CA MET A 195 26.49 -3.47 25.37
C MET A 195 25.48 -2.95 24.35
N THR A 196 25.76 -1.80 23.73
CA THR A 196 24.88 -1.16 22.74
C THR A 196 24.68 -2.07 21.53
N VAL A 197 25.77 -2.63 20.98
CA VAL A 197 25.68 -3.54 19.83
C VAL A 197 24.89 -4.81 20.17
N THR A 198 25.07 -5.35 21.38
CA THR A 198 24.33 -6.55 21.83
C THR A 198 22.84 -6.27 21.97
N LYS A 199 22.46 -5.13 22.54
CA LYS A 199 21.05 -4.72 22.62
C LYS A 199 20.42 -4.63 21.23
N VAL A 200 21.10 -4.00 20.28
CA VAL A 200 20.62 -3.90 18.89
C VAL A 200 20.48 -5.29 18.27
N GLN A 201 21.49 -6.16 18.45
CA GLN A 201 21.45 -7.51 17.93
C GLN A 201 20.26 -8.30 18.46
N HIS A 202 20.12 -8.42 19.79
CA HIS A 202 19.02 -9.16 20.42
C HIS A 202 17.66 -8.59 20.03
N TYR A 203 17.53 -7.25 19.96
CA TYR A 203 16.28 -6.62 19.59
C TYR A 203 15.88 -6.92 18.14
N LEU A 204 16.83 -6.88 17.20
CA LEU A 204 16.56 -7.21 15.80
C LEU A 204 16.28 -8.71 15.60
N GLU A 205 16.95 -9.60 16.34
CA GLU A 205 16.63 -11.03 16.35
C GLU A 205 15.19 -11.27 16.83
N GLU A 206 14.80 -10.64 17.93
CA GLU A 206 13.44 -10.74 18.47
C GLU A 206 12.39 -10.14 17.52
N LEU A 207 12.70 -9.01 16.86
CA LEU A 207 11.85 -8.41 15.84
C LEU A 207 11.62 -9.37 14.66
N LEU A 208 12.65 -10.06 14.20
CA LEU A 208 12.55 -11.01 13.09
C LEU A 208 11.73 -12.26 13.46
N LEU A 209 11.86 -12.74 14.69
CA LEU A 209 11.00 -13.81 15.23
C LEU A 209 9.54 -13.36 15.31
N ASN A 210 9.31 -12.10 15.67
CA ASN A 210 7.99 -11.51 15.89
C ASN A 210 7.52 -10.62 14.73
N LYS A 211 7.94 -10.88 13.47
CA LYS A 211 7.58 -10.06 12.30
C LYS A 211 6.08 -9.83 12.10
N GLY A 212 5.23 -10.73 12.62
CA GLY A 212 3.77 -10.57 12.60
C GLY A 212 3.28 -9.35 13.37
N LYS A 213 4.04 -8.89 14.37
CA LYS A 213 3.73 -7.71 15.20
C LYS A 213 3.89 -6.39 14.44
N LEU A 214 4.56 -6.38 13.28
CA LEU A 214 4.58 -5.22 12.37
C LEU A 214 3.22 -4.93 11.71
N LYS A 215 2.23 -5.80 11.90
CA LYS A 215 0.84 -5.60 11.46
C LYS A 215 -0.07 -5.11 12.58
N LEU A 216 0.47 -4.91 13.77
CA LEU A 216 -0.28 -4.52 14.96
C LEU A 216 0.17 -3.13 15.42
N CYS A 217 -0.76 -2.39 16.00
CA CYS A 217 -0.45 -1.36 16.98
C CYS A 217 -0.35 -2.05 18.36
#